data_AF-A0A842S081-F1
#
_entry.id   AF-A0A842S081-F1
#
_cell.length_a   1.000
_cell.length_b   1.000
_cell.length_c   1.000
_cell.angle_alpha   90.00
_cell.angle_beta   90.00
_cell.angle_gamma   90.00
#
_symmetry.space_group_name_H-M   'P 1'
#
loop_
_entity.id
_entity.type
_entity.pdbx_description
1 polymer ?
#
loop_
_entity_poly.entity_id
_entity_poly.type
_entity_poly.pdbx_seq_one_letter_code
_entity_poly.pdbx_strand_id
1 'polypeptide(L)'
;MMSYIEKKYYNKINDTFTELNKEEQSLIELLEYKSPTKAENIAKICSEVNKKINVILKKYYPEIKELESKLHIKANLKFYFDLIDKLTDFIRNVENFNQLDEKYYRSMIKFISEKDDLISNKYKNIATQELTSFYDQQSRNNLEKILEYKLNLMNREYFSFGPLEEEIRKIVKISSSESIKIKIEMASESDKKKLQSANSRISFSSEHELSFELNEKVLLEIKTFLESKSFEVIEESNSLITDAKLFGN
;
A
#
# COMPACT_ATOMS: atom_id res chain seq x y z
N MET A 1 -19.98 12.20 28.60
CA MET A 1 -20.53 13.41 27.95
C MET A 1 -19.54 13.82 26.85
N MET A 2 -19.96 13.78 25.58
CA MET A 2 -19.10 14.13 24.44
C MET A 2 -18.62 15.58 24.53
N SER A 3 -17.41 15.84 24.05
CA SER A 3 -16.95 17.23 23.91
C SER A 3 -17.75 17.98 22.83
N TYR A 4 -17.74 19.32 22.86
CA TYR A 4 -18.37 20.14 21.82
C TYR A 4 -17.84 19.81 20.41
N ILE A 5 -16.52 19.60 20.31
CA ILE A 5 -15.84 19.25 19.06
C ILE A 5 -16.29 17.86 18.59
N GLU A 6 -16.31 16.89 19.50
CA GLU A 6 -16.74 15.52 19.22
C GLU A 6 -18.20 15.46 18.76
N LYS A 7 -19.10 16.18 19.45
CA LYS A 7 -20.52 16.29 19.07
C LYS A 7 -20.70 16.92 17.68
N LYS A 8 -19.91 17.95 17.37
CA LYS A 8 -19.90 18.59 16.04
C LYS A 8 -19.49 17.62 14.95
N TYR A 9 -18.45 16.81 15.17
CA TYR A 9 -18.01 15.83 14.18
C TYR A 9 -18.95 14.63 14.07
N TYR A 10 -19.51 14.17 15.18
CA TYR A 10 -20.53 13.12 15.18
C TYR A 10 -21.75 13.51 14.33
N ASN A 11 -22.24 14.74 14.49
CA ASN A 11 -23.33 15.24 13.67
C ASN A 11 -22.97 15.26 12.18
N LYS A 12 -21.77 15.76 11.82
CA LYS A 12 -21.31 15.74 10.41
C LYS A 12 -21.24 14.33 9.81
N ILE A 13 -20.85 13.34 10.61
CA ILE A 13 -20.83 11.94 10.17
C ILE A 13 -22.26 11.46 9.88
N ASN A 14 -23.21 11.72 10.78
CA ASN A 14 -24.61 11.33 10.59
C ASN A 14 -25.27 12.08 9.43
N ASP A 15 -24.94 13.36 9.23
CA ASP A 15 -25.39 14.13 8.07
C ASP A 15 -24.87 13.46 6.78
N THR A 16 -23.59 13.06 6.77
CA THR A 16 -23.00 12.35 5.62
C THR A 16 -23.70 11.02 5.35
N PHE A 17 -23.99 10.23 6.39
CA PHE A 17 -24.77 8.98 6.22
C PHE A 17 -26.19 9.25 5.72
N THR A 18 -26.82 10.33 6.18
CA THR A 18 -28.16 10.71 5.72
C THR A 18 -28.15 11.10 4.24
N GLU A 19 -27.12 11.80 3.77
CA GLU A 19 -26.95 12.08 2.36
C GLU A 19 -26.72 10.82 1.52
N LEU A 20 -25.96 9.85 2.05
CA LEU A 20 -25.69 8.58 1.37
C LEU A 20 -26.98 7.76 1.17
N ASN A 21 -27.98 7.89 2.04
CA ASN A 21 -29.30 7.27 1.82
C ASN A 21 -29.94 7.70 0.49
N LYS A 22 -29.68 8.92 0.00
CA LYS A 22 -30.20 9.37 -1.30
C LYS A 22 -29.49 8.64 -2.44
N GLU A 23 -28.17 8.47 -2.31
CA GLU A 23 -27.35 7.73 -3.28
C GLU A 23 -27.79 6.24 -3.34
N GLU A 24 -28.13 5.65 -2.20
CA GLU A 24 -28.68 4.29 -2.12
C GLU A 24 -29.99 4.13 -2.90
N GLN A 25 -30.91 5.08 -2.78
CA GLN A 25 -32.16 5.06 -3.54
C GLN A 25 -31.90 5.19 -5.05
N SER A 26 -31.03 6.13 -5.44
CA SER A 26 -30.62 6.26 -6.85
C SER A 26 -29.92 5.00 -7.38
N LEU A 27 -29.14 4.30 -6.55
CA LEU A 27 -28.56 3.01 -6.92
C LEU A 27 -29.64 1.94 -7.16
N ILE A 28 -30.63 1.83 -6.27
CA ILE A 28 -31.74 0.88 -6.44
C ILE A 28 -32.45 1.15 -7.76
N GLU A 29 -32.83 2.39 -8.02
CA GLU A 29 -33.49 2.80 -9.27
C GLU A 29 -32.66 2.41 -10.50
N LEU A 30 -31.36 2.70 -10.50
CA LEU A 30 -30.46 2.36 -11.61
C LEU A 30 -30.32 0.84 -11.82
N LEU A 31 -30.30 0.06 -10.74
CA LEU A 31 -30.19 -1.39 -10.78
C LEU A 31 -31.49 -2.07 -11.23
N GLU A 32 -32.65 -1.48 -10.95
CA GLU A 32 -33.95 -1.98 -11.40
C GLU A 32 -34.11 -1.94 -12.92
N TYR A 33 -33.43 -1.03 -13.62
CA TYR A 33 -33.37 -1.04 -15.09
C TYR A 33 -32.69 -2.30 -15.66
N LYS A 34 -31.93 -3.05 -14.85
CA LYS A 34 -31.24 -4.29 -15.24
C LYS A 34 -30.44 -4.16 -16.54
N SER A 35 -29.82 -3.01 -16.74
CA SER A 35 -29.14 -2.66 -17.99
C SER A 35 -27.68 -2.29 -17.75
N PRO A 36 -26.73 -2.85 -18.53
CA PRO A 36 -25.32 -2.46 -18.45
C PRO A 36 -25.11 -0.99 -18.88
N THR A 37 -26.04 -0.40 -19.64
CA THR A 37 -25.96 1.01 -20.06
C THR A 37 -26.05 2.01 -18.90
N LYS A 38 -26.46 1.56 -17.70
CA LYS A 38 -26.49 2.38 -16.49
C LYS A 38 -25.18 2.32 -15.68
N ALA A 39 -24.21 1.51 -16.09
CA ALA A 39 -22.98 1.29 -15.34
C ALA A 39 -22.17 2.57 -15.10
N GLU A 40 -22.12 3.50 -16.06
CA GLU A 40 -21.41 4.78 -15.87
C GLU A 40 -22.03 5.62 -14.74
N ASN A 41 -23.36 5.63 -14.63
CA ASN A 41 -24.05 6.33 -13.54
C ASN A 41 -23.80 5.65 -12.19
N ILE A 42 -23.81 4.32 -12.17
CA ILE A 42 -23.48 3.54 -10.97
C ILE A 42 -22.03 3.80 -10.54
N ALA A 43 -21.10 3.89 -11.49
CA ALA A 43 -19.69 4.24 -11.21
C ALA A 43 -19.54 5.64 -10.62
N LYS A 44 -20.29 6.63 -11.11
CA LYS A 44 -20.32 7.99 -10.54
C LYS A 44 -20.79 7.97 -9.09
N ILE A 45 -21.87 7.25 -8.80
CA ILE A 45 -22.36 7.10 -7.42
C ILE A 45 -21.32 6.38 -6.54
N CYS A 46 -20.74 5.28 -7.03
CA CYS A 46 -19.69 4.55 -6.30
C CYS A 46 -18.50 5.47 -5.92
N SER A 47 -18.07 6.33 -6.84
CA SER A 47 -17.02 7.32 -6.59
C SER A 47 -17.42 8.33 -5.51
N GLU A 48 -18.63 8.87 -5.57
CA GLU A 48 -19.12 9.83 -4.56
C GLU A 48 -19.29 9.19 -3.19
N VAL A 49 -19.83 7.96 -3.12
CA VAL A 49 -19.91 7.18 -1.87
C VAL A 49 -18.51 7.01 -1.29
N ASN A 50 -17.53 6.54 -2.08
CA ASN A 50 -16.16 6.34 -1.62
C ASN A 50 -15.52 7.65 -1.12
N LYS A 51 -15.76 8.78 -1.80
CA LYS A 51 -15.26 10.09 -1.39
C LYS A 51 -15.84 10.50 -0.03
N LYS A 52 -17.15 10.37 0.17
CA LYS A 52 -17.82 10.69 1.45
C LYS A 52 -17.33 9.81 2.60
N ILE A 53 -17.19 8.51 2.36
CA ILE A 53 -16.66 7.55 3.35
C ILE A 53 -15.21 7.90 3.73
N ASN A 54 -14.37 8.23 2.76
CA ASN A 54 -12.99 8.65 3.04
C ASN A 54 -12.90 9.94 3.87
N VAL A 55 -13.82 10.90 3.67
CA VAL A 55 -13.89 12.11 4.50
C VAL A 55 -14.22 11.75 5.95
N ILE A 56 -15.19 10.84 6.18
CA ILE A 56 -15.51 10.36 7.53
C ILE A 56 -14.25 9.76 8.18
N LEU A 57 -13.60 8.81 7.51
CA LEU A 57 -12.45 8.08 8.07
C LEU A 57 -11.26 8.98 8.39
N LYS A 58 -10.91 9.90 7.49
CA LYS A 58 -9.70 10.72 7.63
C LYS A 58 -9.89 11.92 8.53
N LYS A 59 -11.10 12.51 8.53
CA LYS A 59 -11.34 13.82 9.15
C LYS A 59 -12.22 13.78 10.39
N TYR A 60 -13.26 12.95 10.42
CA TYR A 60 -14.29 13.04 11.46
C TYR A 60 -14.21 11.89 12.47
N TYR A 61 -14.01 10.66 12.00
CA TYR A 61 -13.93 9.47 12.84
C TYR A 61 -12.81 9.51 13.90
N PRO A 62 -11.60 10.05 13.63
CA PRO A 62 -10.53 10.12 14.63
C PRO A 62 -10.88 10.97 15.86
N GLU A 63 -11.81 11.93 15.69
CA GLU A 63 -12.23 12.85 16.75
C GLU A 63 -13.28 12.24 17.68
N ILE A 64 -13.91 11.13 17.27
CA ILE A 64 -14.87 10.39 18.08
C ILE A 64 -14.10 9.56 19.09
N LYS A 65 -14.40 9.73 20.37
CA LYS A 65 -13.75 9.00 21.49
C LYS A 65 -14.72 8.06 22.16
N GLU A 66 -15.98 8.45 22.27
CA GLU A 66 -17.03 7.65 22.88
C GLU A 66 -17.25 6.31 22.15
N LEU A 67 -17.24 5.22 22.92
CA LEU A 67 -17.24 3.86 22.38
C LEU A 67 -18.55 3.50 21.67
N GLU A 68 -19.69 3.89 22.23
CA GLU A 68 -21.00 3.62 21.62
C GLU A 68 -21.14 4.33 20.27
N SER A 69 -20.76 5.62 20.22
CA SER A 69 -20.71 6.41 19.00
C SER A 69 -19.74 5.78 17.97
N LYS A 70 -18.56 5.32 18.40
CA LYS A 70 -17.63 4.59 17.53
C LYS A 70 -18.22 3.30 16.97
N LEU A 71 -18.92 2.52 17.80
CA LEU A 71 -19.54 1.27 17.39
C LEU A 71 -20.59 1.52 16.31
N HIS A 72 -21.48 2.49 16.54
CA HIS A 72 -22.51 2.89 15.59
C HIS A 72 -21.91 3.33 14.25
N ILE A 73 -20.92 4.22 14.28
CA ILE A 73 -20.26 4.72 13.06
C ILE A 73 -19.54 3.57 12.32
N LYS A 74 -18.84 2.71 13.06
CA LYS A 74 -18.06 1.60 12.46
C LYS A 74 -18.96 0.56 11.79
N ALA A 75 -20.12 0.26 12.36
CA ALA A 75 -21.10 -0.63 11.74
C ALA A 75 -21.61 -0.07 10.40
N ASN A 76 -21.92 1.23 10.35
CA ASN A 76 -22.29 1.92 9.12
C ASN A 76 -21.15 1.90 8.09
N LEU A 77 -19.93 2.26 8.50
CA LEU A 77 -18.76 2.25 7.61
C LEU A 77 -18.54 0.88 6.97
N LYS A 78 -18.69 -0.22 7.72
CA LYS A 78 -18.57 -1.58 7.19
C LYS A 78 -19.60 -1.89 6.10
N PHE A 79 -20.85 -1.48 6.28
CA PHE A 79 -21.86 -1.61 5.23
C PHE A 79 -21.41 -0.89 3.94
N TYR A 80 -20.96 0.35 4.05
CA TYR A 80 -20.55 1.13 2.88
C TYR A 80 -19.28 0.60 2.21
N PHE A 81 -18.34 0.02 2.97
CA PHE A 81 -17.20 -0.68 2.36
C PHE A 81 -17.66 -1.90 1.55
N ASP A 82 -18.51 -2.76 2.12
CA ASP A 82 -19.08 -3.90 1.40
C ASP A 82 -19.89 -3.44 0.17
N LEU A 83 -20.58 -2.28 0.26
CA LEU A 83 -21.27 -1.68 -0.88
C LEU A 83 -20.30 -1.25 -1.98
N ILE A 84 -19.24 -0.50 -1.65
CA ILE A 84 -18.23 -0.06 -2.61
C ILE A 84 -17.58 -1.26 -3.31
N ASP A 85 -17.26 -2.31 -2.57
CA ASP A 85 -16.68 -3.53 -3.12
C ASP A 85 -17.64 -4.19 -4.12
N LYS A 86 -18.92 -4.31 -3.77
CA LYS A 86 -19.95 -4.86 -4.67
C LYS A 86 -20.19 -4.01 -5.91
N LEU A 87 -20.19 -2.68 -5.77
CA LEU A 87 -20.34 -1.78 -6.92
C LEU A 87 -19.13 -1.83 -7.84
N THR A 88 -17.92 -1.93 -7.27
CA THR A 88 -16.68 -2.10 -8.03
C THR A 88 -16.69 -3.42 -8.80
N ASP A 89 -17.12 -4.51 -8.15
CA ASP A 89 -17.31 -5.81 -8.80
C ASP A 89 -18.35 -5.74 -9.92
N PHE A 90 -19.48 -5.06 -9.69
CA PHE A 90 -20.48 -4.84 -10.73
C PHE A 90 -19.91 -4.12 -11.95
N ILE A 91 -19.16 -3.03 -11.76
CA ILE A 91 -18.56 -2.26 -12.86
C ILE A 91 -17.61 -3.15 -13.66
N ARG A 92 -16.72 -3.91 -12.99
CA ARG A 92 -15.82 -4.87 -13.64
C ARG A 92 -16.58 -5.93 -14.41
N ASN A 93 -17.67 -6.44 -13.85
CA ASN A 93 -18.48 -7.46 -14.50
C ASN A 93 -19.22 -6.90 -15.73
N VAL A 94 -19.70 -5.65 -15.70
CA VAL A 94 -20.27 -5.01 -16.90
C VAL A 94 -19.20 -4.76 -17.97
N GLU A 95 -17.98 -4.38 -17.59
CA GLU A 95 -16.87 -4.19 -18.53
C GLU A 95 -16.46 -5.50 -19.22
N ASN A 96 -16.48 -6.62 -18.48
CA ASN A 96 -16.06 -7.93 -18.98
C ASN A 96 -17.21 -8.72 -19.65
N PHE A 97 -18.47 -8.44 -19.31
CA PHE A 97 -19.64 -9.19 -19.77
C PHE A 97 -20.73 -8.25 -20.29
N ASN A 98 -21.15 -8.47 -21.55
CA ASN A 98 -22.20 -7.67 -22.19
C ASN A 98 -23.61 -7.86 -21.57
N GLN A 99 -23.81 -8.91 -20.77
CA GLN A 99 -25.06 -9.16 -20.04
C GLN A 99 -24.76 -9.80 -18.68
N LEU A 100 -25.38 -9.24 -17.63
CA LEU A 100 -25.34 -9.80 -16.28
C LEU A 100 -26.64 -10.54 -15.98
N ASP A 101 -26.55 -11.64 -15.23
CA ASP A 101 -27.71 -12.41 -14.78
C ASP A 101 -28.65 -11.52 -13.96
N GLU A 102 -29.96 -11.65 -14.18
CA GLU A 102 -30.99 -11.01 -13.37
C GLU A 102 -30.82 -11.31 -11.87
N LYS A 103 -30.35 -12.51 -11.53
CA LYS A 103 -30.05 -12.88 -10.14
C LYS A 103 -29.00 -11.95 -9.51
N TYR A 104 -28.02 -11.49 -10.29
CA TYR A 104 -26.98 -10.59 -9.81
C TYR A 104 -27.58 -9.24 -9.42
N TYR A 105 -28.38 -8.62 -10.31
CA TYR A 105 -29.09 -7.37 -10.02
C TYR A 105 -29.99 -7.48 -8.78
N ARG A 106 -30.78 -8.55 -8.70
CA ARG A 106 -31.65 -8.81 -7.53
C ARG A 106 -30.85 -8.93 -6.24
N SER A 107 -29.68 -9.58 -6.28
CA SER A 107 -28.82 -9.73 -5.10
C SER A 107 -28.28 -8.38 -4.60
N MET A 108 -27.93 -7.47 -5.52
CA MET A 108 -27.44 -6.14 -5.17
C MET A 108 -28.56 -5.25 -4.63
N ILE A 109 -29.72 -5.25 -5.28
CA ILE A 109 -30.89 -4.50 -4.78
C ILE A 109 -31.23 -4.98 -3.37
N LYS A 110 -31.33 -6.30 -3.17
CA LYS A 110 -31.58 -6.89 -1.86
C LYS A 110 -30.56 -6.44 -0.82
N PHE A 111 -29.27 -6.45 -1.17
CA PHE A 111 -28.21 -6.01 -0.26
C PHE A 111 -28.38 -4.54 0.19
N ILE A 112 -28.74 -3.64 -0.72
CA ILE A 112 -28.97 -2.22 -0.39
C ILE A 112 -30.26 -2.06 0.43
N SER A 113 -31.33 -2.75 0.06
CA SER A 113 -32.62 -2.68 0.77
C SER A 113 -32.57 -3.26 2.19
N GLU A 114 -31.73 -4.27 2.44
CA GLU A 114 -31.55 -4.87 3.77
C GLU A 114 -30.53 -4.13 4.65
N LYS A 115 -30.14 -2.89 4.29
CA LYS A 115 -29.12 -2.13 5.00
C LYS A 115 -29.31 -2.11 6.52
N ASP A 116 -30.49 -1.70 6.99
CA ASP A 116 -30.72 -1.47 8.43
C ASP A 116 -30.62 -2.78 9.23
N ASP A 117 -31.07 -3.89 8.64
CA ASP A 117 -30.95 -5.23 9.22
C ASP A 117 -29.50 -5.71 9.22
N LEU A 118 -28.77 -5.47 8.12
CA LEU A 118 -27.35 -5.82 8.02
C LEU A 118 -26.51 -5.01 9.01
N ILE A 119 -26.79 -3.71 9.17
CA ILE A 119 -26.10 -2.84 10.13
C ILE A 119 -26.41 -3.29 11.56
N SER A 120 -27.67 -3.49 11.90
CA SER A 120 -28.10 -3.81 13.27
C SER A 120 -27.66 -5.19 13.74
N ASN A 121 -27.57 -6.16 12.82
CA ASN A 121 -27.21 -7.54 13.14
C ASN A 121 -25.75 -7.84 12.76
N LYS A 122 -25.46 -7.99 11.47
CA LYS A 122 -24.16 -8.46 10.97
C LYS A 122 -23.04 -7.49 11.34
N TYR A 123 -23.13 -6.23 10.90
CA TYR A 123 -22.02 -5.29 11.04
C TYR A 123 -21.84 -4.76 12.45
N LYS A 124 -22.92 -4.59 13.23
CA LYS A 124 -22.82 -4.27 14.65
C LYS A 124 -22.09 -5.38 15.40
N ASN A 125 -22.40 -6.65 15.16
CA ASN A 125 -21.70 -7.76 15.80
C ASN A 125 -20.20 -7.80 15.44
N ILE A 126 -19.86 -7.65 14.15
CA ILE A 126 -18.46 -7.59 13.71
C ILE A 126 -17.75 -6.38 14.33
N ALA A 127 -18.38 -5.20 14.32
CA ALA A 127 -17.79 -3.99 14.88
C ALA A 127 -17.59 -4.11 16.41
N THR A 128 -18.54 -4.73 17.12
CA THR A 128 -18.40 -5.05 18.55
C THR A 128 -17.20 -5.97 18.76
N GLN A 129 -17.14 -7.11 18.07
CA GLN A 129 -16.04 -8.06 18.21
C GLN A 129 -14.68 -7.40 17.95
N GLU A 130 -14.56 -6.61 16.88
CA GLU A 130 -13.32 -5.90 16.57
C GLU A 130 -12.97 -4.90 17.67
N LEU A 131 -13.92 -4.07 18.12
CA LEU A 131 -13.66 -3.11 19.19
C LEU A 131 -13.26 -3.84 20.48
N THR A 132 -13.98 -4.89 20.88
CA THR A 132 -13.64 -5.73 22.04
C THR A 132 -12.26 -6.35 21.90
N SER A 133 -11.89 -6.87 20.73
CA SER A 133 -10.55 -7.42 20.48
C SER A 133 -9.44 -6.37 20.59
N PHE A 134 -9.71 -5.09 20.28
CA PHE A 134 -8.75 -4.02 20.54
C PHE A 134 -8.60 -3.68 22.04
N TYR A 135 -9.58 -4.03 22.88
CA TYR A 135 -9.54 -3.81 24.33
C TYR A 135 -9.15 -5.06 25.13
N ASP A 136 -9.16 -6.24 24.52
CA ASP A 136 -8.69 -7.49 25.10
C ASP A 136 -7.15 -7.53 25.18
N GLN A 137 -6.63 -7.77 26.38
CA GLN A 137 -5.18 -7.80 26.65
C GLN A 137 -4.47 -8.86 25.81
N GLN A 138 -5.11 -10.01 25.59
CA GLN A 138 -4.51 -11.11 24.82
C GLN A 138 -4.39 -10.74 23.33
N SER A 139 -5.42 -10.12 22.78
CA SER A 139 -5.43 -9.60 21.40
C SER A 139 -4.44 -8.45 21.19
N ARG A 140 -4.28 -7.55 22.17
CA ARG A 140 -3.22 -6.51 22.15
C ARG A 140 -1.83 -7.10 22.14
N ASN A 141 -1.54 -8.04 23.04
CA ASN A 141 -0.25 -8.72 23.07
C ASN A 141 0.05 -9.44 21.75
N ASN A 142 -0.96 -10.01 21.09
CA ASN A 142 -0.79 -10.64 19.78
C ASN A 142 -0.52 -9.62 18.67
N LEU A 143 -1.23 -8.50 18.66
CA LEU A 143 -0.98 -7.42 17.70
C LEU A 143 0.40 -6.79 17.90
N GLU A 144 0.82 -6.57 19.15
CA GLU A 144 2.15 -6.10 19.50
C GLU A 144 3.22 -7.09 19.02
N LYS A 145 3.04 -8.40 19.23
CA LYS A 145 3.95 -9.42 18.70
C LYS A 145 4.01 -9.42 17.17
N ILE A 146 2.88 -9.23 16.48
CA ILE A 146 2.84 -9.15 15.01
C ILE A 146 3.51 -7.86 14.52
N LEU A 147 3.29 -6.74 15.20
CA LEU A 147 3.91 -5.44 14.90
C LEU A 147 5.42 -5.49 15.15
N GLU A 148 5.84 -6.04 16.29
CA GLU A 148 7.23 -6.28 16.62
C GLU A 148 7.88 -7.21 15.59
N TYR A 149 7.21 -8.30 15.23
CA TYR A 149 7.66 -9.19 14.15
C TYR A 149 7.77 -8.47 12.81
N LYS A 150 6.78 -7.65 12.43
CA LYS A 150 6.80 -6.87 11.18
C LYS A 150 7.84 -5.74 11.19
N LEU A 151 8.07 -5.08 12.32
CA LEU A 151 9.11 -4.07 12.49
C LEU A 151 10.49 -4.73 12.48
N ASN A 152 10.63 -5.91 13.09
CA ASN A 152 11.85 -6.70 13.04
C ASN A 152 12.09 -7.30 11.66
N LEU A 153 11.03 -7.66 10.92
CA LEU A 153 11.12 -8.04 9.51
C LEU A 153 11.46 -6.84 8.64
N MET A 154 10.86 -5.67 8.83
CA MET A 154 11.28 -4.45 8.13
C MET A 154 12.73 -4.11 8.46
N ASN A 155 13.15 -4.21 9.71
CA ASN A 155 14.56 -4.04 10.08
C ASN A 155 15.44 -5.10 9.38
N ARG A 156 14.99 -6.35 9.26
CA ARG A 156 15.67 -7.39 8.49
C ARG A 156 15.64 -7.16 6.97
N GLU A 157 14.59 -6.52 6.42
CA GLU A 157 14.45 -6.15 5.02
C GLU A 157 15.25 -4.86 4.69
N TYR A 158 15.44 -3.94 5.65
CA TYR A 158 16.45 -2.88 5.61
C TYR A 158 17.88 -3.43 5.74
N PHE A 159 18.03 -4.69 6.19
CA PHE A 159 19.25 -5.49 6.09
C PHE A 159 19.17 -6.57 5.00
N SER A 160 18.25 -6.46 4.03
CA SER A 160 18.48 -7.16 2.78
C SER A 160 19.57 -6.36 2.06
N PHE A 161 20.76 -6.93 1.94
CA PHE A 161 21.88 -6.36 1.18
C PHE A 161 21.65 -6.52 -0.34
N GLY A 162 20.64 -7.30 -0.73
CA GLY A 162 20.21 -7.54 -2.11
C GLY A 162 19.63 -6.35 -2.89
N PRO A 163 18.87 -5.40 -2.32
CA PRO A 163 18.36 -4.23 -3.04
C PRO A 163 19.48 -3.29 -3.47
N LEU A 164 20.53 -3.12 -2.65
CA LEU A 164 21.66 -2.25 -2.99
C LEU A 164 22.46 -2.86 -4.15
N GLU A 165 22.70 -4.17 -4.12
CA GLU A 165 23.33 -4.89 -5.22
C GLU A 165 22.46 -4.90 -6.49
N GLU A 166 21.15 -5.08 -6.36
CA GLU A 166 20.22 -4.99 -7.49
C GLU A 166 20.15 -3.59 -8.09
N GLU A 167 20.21 -2.54 -7.27
CA GLU A 167 20.27 -1.14 -7.72
C GLU A 167 21.58 -0.87 -8.46
N ILE A 168 22.73 -1.34 -7.93
CA ILE A 168 24.02 -1.26 -8.63
C ILE A 168 23.96 -2.00 -9.97
N ARG A 169 23.39 -3.21 -10.01
CA ARG A 169 23.22 -3.98 -11.27
C ARG A 169 22.28 -3.28 -12.25
N LYS A 170 21.23 -2.61 -11.78
CA LYS A 170 20.32 -1.81 -12.62
C LYS A 170 21.02 -0.60 -13.21
N ILE A 171 21.82 0.13 -12.43
CA ILE A 171 22.60 1.28 -12.91
C ILE A 171 23.52 0.83 -14.05
N VAL A 172 24.27 -0.25 -13.86
CA VAL A 172 25.14 -0.80 -14.92
C VAL A 172 24.35 -1.20 -16.16
N LYS A 173 23.19 -1.85 -16.01
CA LYS A 173 22.35 -2.27 -17.14
C LYS A 173 21.73 -1.09 -17.91
N ILE A 174 21.45 0.03 -17.24
CA ILE A 174 20.90 1.23 -17.88
C ILE A 174 22.02 2.01 -18.59
N SER A 175 23.20 2.05 -17.99
CA SER A 175 24.30 2.91 -18.44
C SER A 175 25.22 2.23 -19.46
N SER A 176 25.08 0.92 -19.68
CA SER A 176 25.80 0.18 -20.70
C SER A 176 24.84 -0.60 -21.62
N SER A 177 24.98 -0.39 -22.94
CA SER A 177 24.25 -1.15 -23.97
C SER A 177 24.88 -2.53 -24.26
N GLU A 178 26.06 -2.78 -23.68
CA GLU A 178 26.87 -3.99 -23.84
C GLU A 178 26.90 -4.82 -22.55
N SER A 179 27.25 -6.11 -22.67
CA SER A 179 27.29 -7.08 -21.57
C SER A 179 28.46 -6.85 -20.60
N ILE A 180 28.42 -5.76 -19.81
CA ILE A 180 29.35 -5.56 -18.69
C ILE A 180 29.03 -6.58 -17.59
N LYS A 181 30.02 -7.40 -17.24
CA LYS A 181 29.95 -8.33 -16.10
C LYS A 181 30.46 -7.63 -14.85
N ILE A 182 29.64 -7.61 -13.81
CA ILE A 182 29.97 -7.06 -12.49
C ILE A 182 30.28 -8.23 -11.55
N LYS A 183 31.46 -8.18 -10.93
CA LYS A 183 31.86 -9.09 -9.86
C LYS A 183 31.96 -8.32 -8.55
N ILE A 184 31.30 -8.80 -7.52
CA ILE A 184 31.33 -8.21 -6.18
C ILE A 184 32.06 -9.18 -5.26
N GLU A 185 33.09 -8.73 -4.58
CA GLU A 185 33.92 -9.54 -3.70
C GLU A 185 34.07 -8.86 -2.34
N MET A 186 34.38 -9.62 -1.28
CA MET A 186 34.76 -9.04 0.00
C MET A 186 36.12 -8.33 -0.12
N ALA A 187 36.28 -7.20 0.57
CA ALA A 187 37.52 -6.43 0.55
C ALA A 187 38.72 -7.24 1.08
N SER A 188 39.80 -7.25 0.30
CA SER A 188 41.07 -7.90 0.65
C SER A 188 41.86 -7.11 1.71
N GLU A 189 42.89 -7.71 2.31
CA GLU A 189 43.79 -6.98 3.22
C GLU A 189 44.50 -5.81 2.54
N SER A 190 44.74 -5.88 1.22
CA SER A 190 45.27 -4.76 0.43
C SER A 190 44.26 -3.62 0.26
N ASP A 191 42.96 -3.91 0.20
CA ASP A 191 41.90 -2.91 0.11
C ASP A 191 41.72 -2.21 1.46
N LYS A 192 41.80 -2.96 2.55
CA LYS A 192 41.75 -2.43 3.92
C LYS A 192 42.92 -1.51 4.29
N LYS A 193 44.06 -1.66 3.61
CA LYS A 193 45.19 -0.71 3.72
C LYS A 193 44.90 0.63 3.04
N LYS A 194 43.97 0.67 2.08
CA LYS A 194 43.58 1.88 1.32
C LYS A 194 42.36 2.56 1.94
N LEU A 195 41.40 1.77 2.42
CA LEU A 195 40.23 2.22 3.16
C LEU A 195 40.07 1.32 4.39
N GLN A 196 40.35 1.84 5.59
CA GLN A 196 40.30 1.02 6.82
C GLN A 196 38.90 0.44 7.09
N SER A 197 37.85 1.13 6.64
CA SER A 197 36.44 0.74 6.69
C SER A 197 36.00 -0.21 5.57
N ALA A 198 36.88 -0.59 4.63
CA ALA A 198 36.51 -1.38 3.45
C ALA A 198 35.87 -2.72 3.80
N ASN A 199 34.66 -2.94 3.27
CA ASN A 199 33.92 -4.19 3.37
C ASN A 199 33.84 -4.93 2.02
N SER A 200 33.73 -4.21 0.91
CA SER A 200 33.51 -4.83 -0.41
C SER A 200 34.30 -4.17 -1.54
N ARG A 201 34.58 -4.96 -2.58
CA ARG A 201 35.19 -4.54 -3.84
C ARG A 201 34.27 -4.89 -5.00
N ILE A 202 33.94 -3.91 -5.84
CA ILE A 202 33.13 -4.08 -7.05
C ILE A 202 34.07 -3.97 -8.25
N SER A 203 34.21 -5.04 -9.03
CA SER A 203 35.08 -5.10 -10.21
C SER A 203 34.26 -5.29 -11.49
N PHE A 204 34.71 -4.67 -12.59
CA PHE A 204 34.01 -4.69 -13.87
C PHE A 204 34.87 -5.34 -14.96
N SER A 205 34.26 -6.19 -15.79
CA SER A 205 34.90 -6.79 -16.96
C SER A 205 33.95 -6.74 -18.17
N SER A 206 34.44 -6.27 -19.32
CA SER A 206 33.73 -6.31 -20.61
C SER A 206 34.26 -7.45 -21.48
N GLU A 207 33.38 -8.09 -22.26
CA GLU A 207 33.72 -9.17 -23.20
C GLU A 207 34.31 -8.66 -24.53
N HIS A 208 34.14 -7.37 -24.83
CA HIS A 208 34.71 -6.73 -26.00
C HIS A 208 35.65 -5.60 -25.58
N GLU A 209 36.77 -5.43 -26.30
CA GLU A 209 37.64 -4.24 -26.20
C GLU A 209 36.85 -3.01 -26.67
N LEU A 210 35.98 -2.46 -25.81
CA LEU A 210 35.29 -1.20 -26.04
C LEU A 210 35.47 -0.24 -24.86
N SER A 211 35.35 1.03 -25.22
CA SER A 211 36.17 2.16 -24.80
C SER A 211 36.33 2.37 -23.30
N PHE A 212 37.56 2.67 -22.87
CA PHE A 212 37.92 3.15 -21.54
C PHE A 212 36.93 4.21 -20.99
N GLU A 213 36.41 5.07 -21.87
CA GLU A 213 35.43 6.13 -21.58
C GLU A 213 34.06 5.62 -21.08
N LEU A 214 33.60 4.45 -21.55
CA LEU A 214 32.32 3.85 -21.09
C LEU A 214 32.43 3.29 -19.67
N ASN A 215 33.59 2.70 -19.33
CA ASN A 215 33.84 2.18 -17.99
C ASN A 215 33.95 3.29 -16.95
N GLU A 216 34.62 4.41 -17.27
CA GLU A 216 34.71 5.57 -16.38
C GLU A 216 33.33 6.16 -16.06
N LYS A 217 32.44 6.24 -17.05
CA LYS A 217 31.09 6.77 -16.84
C LYS A 217 30.28 5.91 -15.86
N VAL A 218 30.33 4.58 -16.02
CA VAL A 218 29.62 3.65 -15.14
C VAL A 218 30.20 3.67 -13.72
N LEU A 219 31.53 3.74 -13.59
CA LEU A 219 32.21 3.88 -12.29
C LEU A 219 31.76 5.14 -11.56
N LEU A 220 31.69 6.28 -12.26
CA LEU A 220 31.29 7.56 -11.69
C LEU A 220 29.84 7.55 -11.21
N GLU A 221 28.92 6.94 -11.96
CA GLU A 221 27.51 6.86 -11.59
C GLU A 221 27.28 5.98 -10.35
N ILE A 222 27.98 4.84 -10.25
CA ILE A 222 27.88 3.95 -9.09
C ILE A 222 28.52 4.61 -7.85
N LYS A 223 29.66 5.28 -8.02
CA LYS A 223 30.31 6.04 -6.95
C LYS A 223 29.37 7.13 -6.41
N THR A 224 28.80 7.94 -7.30
CA THR A 224 27.85 8.99 -6.93
C THR A 224 26.63 8.42 -6.20
N PHE A 225 26.12 7.28 -6.66
CA PHE A 225 25.02 6.58 -6.01
C PHE A 225 25.38 6.11 -4.59
N LEU A 226 26.53 5.48 -4.40
CA LEU A 226 26.99 5.00 -3.09
C LEU A 226 27.29 6.17 -2.13
N GLU A 227 27.94 7.23 -2.61
CA GLU A 227 28.19 8.44 -1.84
C GLU A 227 26.87 9.14 -1.44
N SER A 228 25.86 9.14 -2.32
CA SER A 228 24.52 9.68 -2.00
C SER A 228 23.80 8.92 -0.88
N LYS A 229 24.21 7.66 -0.63
CA LYS A 229 23.74 6.80 0.46
C LYS A 229 24.64 6.85 1.69
N SER A 230 25.62 7.77 1.71
CA SER A 230 26.59 7.97 2.80
C SER A 230 27.60 6.84 2.98
N PHE A 231 27.91 6.08 1.91
CA PHE A 231 29.02 5.12 1.90
C PHE A 231 30.33 5.77 1.46
N GLU A 232 31.44 5.35 2.04
CA GLU A 232 32.79 5.71 1.61
C GLU A 232 33.19 4.85 0.40
N VAL A 233 33.71 5.49 -0.65
CA VAL A 233 34.09 4.81 -1.89
C VAL A 233 35.45 5.33 -2.39
N ILE A 234 36.35 4.39 -2.70
CA ILE A 234 37.62 4.66 -3.39
C ILE A 234 37.56 4.05 -4.79
N GLU A 235 37.95 4.85 -5.78
CA GLU A 235 37.97 4.48 -7.19
C GLU A 235 39.36 3.97 -7.61
N GLU A 236 39.39 2.84 -8.29
CA GLU A 236 40.56 2.28 -8.98
C GLU A 236 40.20 1.99 -10.43
N SER A 237 41.21 1.92 -11.30
CA SER A 237 41.09 1.95 -12.77
C SER A 237 39.97 1.09 -13.38
N ASN A 238 39.56 -0.02 -12.76
CA ASN A 238 38.40 -0.84 -13.17
C ASN A 238 37.60 -1.40 -11.96
N SER A 239 37.66 -0.75 -10.80
CA SER A 239 36.97 -1.24 -9.60
C SER A 239 36.68 -0.15 -8.56
N LEU A 240 35.67 -0.37 -7.73
CA LEU A 240 35.34 0.47 -6.58
C LEU A 240 35.56 -0.31 -5.28
N ILE A 241 36.22 0.30 -4.31
CA ILE A 241 36.34 -0.22 -2.95
C ILE A 241 35.39 0.59 -2.07
N THR A 242 34.54 -0.08 -1.29
CA THR A 242 33.57 0.61 -0.44
C THR A 242 33.44 -0.01 0.94
N ASP A 243 33.06 0.81 1.91
CA ASP A 243 32.65 0.38 3.25
C ASP A 243 31.24 -0.24 3.27
N ALA A 244 30.48 -0.16 2.17
CA ALA A 244 29.23 -0.89 2.00
C ALA A 244 29.50 -2.40 2.09
N LYS A 245 28.68 -3.10 2.88
CA LYS A 245 28.77 -4.56 3.02
C LYS A 245 27.93 -5.23 1.93
N LEU A 246 28.58 -5.77 0.92
CA LEU A 246 27.96 -6.43 -0.23
C LEU A 246 28.39 -7.90 -0.19
N PHE A 247 27.46 -8.81 -0.38
CA PHE A 247 27.68 -10.25 -0.37
C PHE A 247 27.49 -10.76 -1.79
N GLY A 248 28.48 -10.46 -2.64
CA GLY A 248 28.48 -10.95 -4.00
C GLY A 248 28.33 -12.47 -4.06
N ASN A 249 27.67 -12.93 -5.14
CA ASN A 249 27.81 -14.29 -5.64
C ASN A 249 29.06 -14.40 -6.52
#